data_AF-A0A8G2FE55-F1
#
_entry.id   AF-A0A8G2FE55-F1
#
_cell.length_a   1.000
_cell.length_b   1.000
_cell.length_c   1.000
_cell.angle_alpha   90.00
_cell.angle_beta   90.00
_cell.angle_gamma   90.00
#
_symmetry.space_group_name_H-M   'P 1'
#
loop_
_entity.id
_entity.type
_entity.pdbx_description
1 polymer ?
#
loop_
_entity_poly.entity_id
_entity_poly.type
_entity_poly.pdbx_seq_one_letter_code
_entity_poly.pdbx_strand_id
1 'polypeptide(L)'
;MLNGSSRHTTRVRQTRLILRITAAMALAMGALFWHGPWSLTALTLGTAALAVATGAHRHPWRRLVLVFIWQVVLVMALYLLRYGVQSLPDGALVACRLVLLVLPGVLLMKTTHHGEMARLLVRFLPAKVGFVLSTCVFFFPTLWGVSVQTYESQVLRGARILPRELVNPANWGTLVRVICLPAIVSSLVLAKDVALAAHCRWYGLHPDRTVWPGPNPSNTTGEPRA
;
A
#
# COMPACT_ATOMS: atom_id res chain seq x y z
N MET A 1 11.39 -36.38 -6.69
CA MET A 1 11.60 -36.01 -5.27
C MET A 1 12.37 -34.68 -5.12
N LEU A 2 11.82 -33.55 -5.59
CA LEU A 2 12.48 -32.22 -5.49
C LEU A 2 11.58 -31.12 -4.90
N ASN A 3 10.48 -31.48 -4.22
CA ASN A 3 9.42 -30.55 -3.79
C ASN A 3 9.55 -30.06 -2.33
N GLY A 4 10.63 -30.41 -1.63
CA GLY A 4 10.82 -30.11 -0.19
C GLY A 4 11.50 -28.77 0.11
N SER A 5 12.50 -28.37 -0.68
CA SER A 5 13.35 -27.20 -0.39
C SER A 5 12.64 -25.85 -0.67
N SER A 6 11.80 -25.78 -1.71
CA SER A 6 11.08 -24.54 -2.10
C SER A 6 9.96 -24.13 -1.12
N ARG A 7 9.41 -25.10 -0.37
CA ARG A 7 8.37 -24.83 0.63
C ARG A 7 8.94 -24.19 1.90
N HIS A 8 10.19 -24.48 2.25
CA HIS A 8 10.81 -23.92 3.44
C HIS A 8 11.18 -22.44 3.26
N THR A 9 11.76 -22.05 2.13
CA THR A 9 12.21 -20.66 1.90
C THR A 9 11.04 -19.67 1.79
N THR A 10 9.94 -20.08 1.15
CA THR A 10 8.72 -19.27 1.00
C THR A 10 7.98 -19.09 2.33
N ARG A 11 7.92 -20.15 3.14
CA ARG A 11 7.33 -20.10 4.48
C ARG A 11 8.13 -19.20 5.43
N VAL A 12 9.47 -19.24 5.39
CA VAL A 12 10.35 -18.37 6.21
C VAL A 12 10.24 -16.88 5.84
N ARG A 13 10.09 -16.55 4.55
CA ARG A 13 9.91 -15.15 4.12
C ARG A 13 8.53 -14.62 4.53
N GLN A 14 7.49 -15.44 4.42
CA GLN A 14 6.14 -15.07 4.85
C GLN A 14 6.03 -14.91 6.38
N THR A 15 6.64 -15.78 7.18
CA THR A 15 6.63 -15.61 8.64
C THR A 15 7.35 -14.33 9.07
N ARG A 16 8.45 -13.97 8.40
CA ARG A 16 9.13 -12.68 8.63
C ARG A 16 8.24 -11.48 8.28
N LEU A 17 7.46 -11.54 7.21
CA LEU A 17 6.52 -10.47 6.85
C LEU A 17 5.38 -10.34 7.85
N ILE A 18 4.76 -11.46 8.25
CA ILE A 18 3.70 -11.45 9.26
C ILE A 18 4.23 -10.87 10.58
N LEU A 19 5.42 -11.31 11.02
CA LEU A 19 6.08 -10.78 12.22
C LEU A 19 6.29 -9.26 12.13
N ARG A 20 6.72 -8.75 10.97
CA ARG A 20 6.90 -7.30 10.74
C ARG A 20 5.59 -6.55 10.80
N ILE A 21 4.52 -7.07 10.21
CA ILE A 21 3.18 -6.45 10.25
C ILE A 21 2.65 -6.43 11.67
N THR A 22 2.73 -7.56 12.38
CA THR A 22 2.26 -7.65 13.78
C THR A 22 3.08 -6.76 14.69
N ALA A 23 4.41 -6.68 14.49
CA ALA A 23 5.27 -5.79 15.26
C ALA A 23 4.95 -4.31 14.98
N ALA A 24 4.73 -3.94 13.71
CA ALA A 24 4.33 -2.58 13.35
C ALA A 24 2.98 -2.21 13.95
N MET A 25 2.00 -3.13 13.90
CA MET A 25 0.68 -2.93 14.50
C MET A 25 0.76 -2.80 16.02
N ALA A 26 1.56 -3.65 16.68
CA ALA A 26 1.76 -3.60 18.12
C ALA A 26 2.46 -2.31 18.57
N LEU A 27 3.45 -1.83 17.81
CA LEU A 27 4.10 -0.54 18.05
C LEU A 27 3.13 0.64 17.87
N ALA A 28 2.30 0.62 16.84
CA ALA A 28 1.28 1.63 16.62
C ALA A 28 0.22 1.63 17.75
N MET A 29 -0.21 0.44 18.18
CA MET A 29 -1.17 0.31 19.27
C MET A 29 -0.55 0.72 20.62
N GLY A 30 0.70 0.35 20.88
CA GLY A 30 1.47 0.81 22.04
C GLY A 30 1.65 2.33 22.06
N ALA A 31 1.85 2.94 20.89
CA ALA A 31 1.90 4.39 20.74
C ALA A 31 0.56 5.04 21.10
N LEU A 32 -0.60 4.39 20.95
CA LEU A 32 -1.89 4.95 21.34
C LEU A 32 -2.18 4.78 22.84
N PHE A 33 -1.90 3.61 23.41
CA PHE A 33 -2.29 3.32 24.79
C PHE A 33 -1.30 3.82 25.86
N TRP A 34 0.00 3.91 25.55
CA TRP A 34 1.02 4.21 26.56
C TRP A 34 1.36 5.70 26.69
N HIS A 35 0.86 6.35 27.74
CA HIS A 35 1.00 7.79 28.02
C HIS A 35 2.14 8.15 29.00
N GLY A 36 3.13 7.28 29.20
CA GLY A 36 4.18 7.47 30.21
C GLY A 36 5.39 8.26 29.68
N PRO A 37 6.18 8.92 30.55
CA PRO A 37 7.38 9.67 30.13
C PRO A 37 8.45 8.78 29.46
N TRP A 38 8.48 7.49 29.81
CA TRP A 38 9.36 6.48 29.22
C TRP A 38 8.80 5.85 27.93
N SER A 39 7.55 6.13 27.56
CA SER A 39 6.94 5.50 26.40
C SER A 39 7.57 6.00 25.10
N LEU A 40 7.93 7.29 25.03
CA LEU A 40 8.55 7.88 23.84
C LEU A 40 9.90 7.26 23.53
N THR A 41 10.77 7.05 24.53
CA THR A 41 12.08 6.41 24.32
C THR A 41 11.95 4.94 23.96
N ALA A 42 11.02 4.21 24.57
CA ALA A 42 10.74 2.82 24.20
C ALA A 42 10.20 2.70 22.77
N LEU A 43 9.30 3.62 22.35
CA LEU A 43 8.72 3.65 21.01
C LEU A 43 9.73 4.06 19.94
N THR A 44 10.60 5.04 20.21
CA THR A 44 11.67 5.42 19.28
C THR A 44 12.66 4.28 19.10
N LEU A 45 13.04 3.60 20.19
CA LEU A 45 13.94 2.45 20.13
C LEU A 45 13.32 1.26 19.38
N GLY A 46 12.03 0.97 19.63
CA GLY A 46 11.30 -0.09 18.94
C GLY A 46 11.13 0.17 17.44
N THR A 47 10.82 1.41 17.05
CA THR A 47 10.71 1.79 15.63
C THR A 47 12.08 1.83 14.94
N ALA A 48 13.14 2.25 15.63
CA ALA A 48 14.51 2.20 15.12
C ALA A 48 14.98 0.75 14.91
N ALA A 49 14.72 -0.15 15.86
CA ALA A 49 15.01 -1.57 15.72
C ALA A 49 14.26 -2.19 14.53
N LEU A 50 12.99 -1.82 14.32
CA LEU A 50 12.21 -2.24 13.15
C LEU A 50 12.80 -1.71 11.83
N ALA A 51 13.27 -0.45 11.81
CA ALA A 51 13.91 0.15 10.63
C ALA A 51 15.22 -0.56 10.24
N VAL A 52 16.03 -0.92 11.24
CA VAL A 52 17.27 -1.70 11.04
C VAL A 52 16.94 -3.12 10.56
N ALA A 53 16.01 -3.81 11.22
CA ALA A 53 15.61 -5.18 10.86
C ALA A 53 14.95 -5.30 9.48
N THR A 54 14.40 -4.20 8.96
CA THR A 54 13.79 -4.14 7.62
C THR A 54 14.75 -3.66 6.53
N GLY A 55 15.96 -3.23 6.87
CA GLY A 55 16.96 -2.78 5.89
C GLY A 55 16.59 -1.46 5.22
N ALA A 56 15.76 -0.64 5.86
CA ALA A 56 15.20 0.59 5.31
C ALA A 56 16.25 1.71 5.05
N HIS A 57 17.52 1.48 5.37
CA HIS A 57 18.60 2.44 5.19
C HIS A 57 18.82 2.85 3.71
N ARG A 58 18.48 2.00 2.74
CA ARG A 58 18.78 2.24 1.31
C ARG A 58 17.80 3.17 0.57
N HIS A 59 16.67 3.53 1.17
CA HIS A 59 15.63 4.30 0.47
C HIS A 59 15.82 5.81 0.67
N PRO A 60 15.47 6.70 -0.29
CA PRO A 60 15.46 8.15 -0.03
C PRO A 60 14.48 8.51 1.09
N TRP A 61 15.03 8.90 2.25
CA TRP A 61 14.31 9.37 3.44
C TRP A 61 13.82 10.82 3.31
N ARG A 62 14.40 11.60 2.38
CA ARG A 62 14.16 13.04 2.25
C ARG A 62 12.68 13.42 2.10
N ARG A 63 11.94 12.75 1.22
CA ARG A 63 10.49 13.02 1.05
C ARG A 63 9.68 12.67 2.31
N LEU A 64 10.08 11.63 3.03
CA LEU A 64 9.39 11.20 4.24
C LEU A 64 9.60 12.22 5.38
N VAL A 65 10.85 12.66 5.56
CA VAL A 65 11.19 13.71 6.52
C VAL A 65 10.42 14.99 6.21
N LEU A 66 10.29 15.37 4.94
CA LEU A 66 9.53 16.56 4.55
C LEU A 66 8.05 16.47 4.93
N VAL A 67 7.40 15.32 4.69
CA VAL A 67 6.00 15.10 5.10
C VAL A 67 5.86 15.15 6.62
N PHE A 68 6.82 14.58 7.36
CA PHE A 68 6.80 14.65 8.82
C PHE A 68 7.03 16.06 9.37
N ILE A 69 7.93 16.84 8.78
CA ILE A 69 8.12 18.25 9.16
C ILE A 69 6.81 19.01 8.95
N TRP A 70 6.17 18.84 7.79
CA TRP A 70 4.89 19.47 7.51
C TRP A 70 3.82 19.09 8.54
N GLN A 71 3.74 17.81 8.90
CA GLN A 71 2.83 17.30 9.92
C GLN A 71 3.09 17.92 11.30
N VAL A 72 4.36 17.99 11.74
CA VAL A 72 4.74 18.58 13.04
C VAL A 72 4.37 20.06 13.07
N VAL A 73 4.67 20.81 12.01
CA VAL A 73 4.31 22.23 11.89
C VAL A 73 2.80 22.42 11.98
N LEU A 74 2.02 21.59 11.28
CA LEU A 74 0.56 21.65 11.30
C LEU A 74 0.00 21.40 12.71
N VAL A 75 0.47 20.34 13.39
CA VAL A 75 0.03 19.99 14.75
C VAL A 75 0.40 21.10 15.73
N MET A 76 1.63 21.60 15.67
CA MET A 76 2.09 22.69 16.54
C MET A 76 1.29 23.98 16.31
N ALA A 77 1.00 24.34 15.06
CA ALA A 77 0.19 25.50 14.73
C ALA A 77 -1.25 25.38 15.27
N LEU A 78 -1.86 24.20 15.13
CA LEU A 78 -3.19 23.89 15.69
C LEU A 78 -3.18 23.96 17.23
N TYR A 79 -2.15 23.43 17.87
CA TYR A 79 -2.04 23.43 19.33
C TYR A 79 -1.84 24.85 19.88
N LEU A 80 -0.99 25.64 19.22
CA LEU A 80 -0.76 27.04 19.56
C LEU A 80 -2.04 27.88 19.43
N LEU A 81 -2.80 27.67 18.35
CA LEU A 81 -4.07 28.36 18.11
C LEU A 81 -5.13 28.00 19.16
N ARG A 82 -5.11 26.75 19.66
CA ARG A 82 -6.13 26.23 20.58
C ARG A 82 -5.85 26.55 22.05
N TYR A 83 -4.60 26.40 22.49
CA TYR A 83 -4.21 26.39 23.91
C TYR A 83 -3.16 27.45 24.27
N GLY A 84 -2.63 28.19 23.30
CA GLY A 84 -1.64 29.25 23.53
C GLY A 84 -0.22 28.76 23.78
N VAL A 85 0.69 29.72 24.06
CA VAL A 85 2.16 29.51 24.08
C VAL A 85 2.61 28.58 25.22
N GLN A 86 1.86 28.52 26.32
CA GLN A 86 2.22 27.73 27.50
C GLN A 86 2.16 26.21 27.23
N SER A 87 1.42 25.79 26.21
CA SER A 87 1.20 24.38 25.84
C SER A 87 2.13 23.86 24.74
N LEU A 88 3.14 24.64 24.33
CA LEU A 88 4.14 24.22 23.35
C LEU A 88 4.85 22.88 23.67
N PRO A 89 5.27 22.58 24.92
CA PRO A 89 5.91 21.30 25.22
C PRO A 89 4.94 20.12 25.02
N ASP A 90 3.68 20.27 25.42
CA ASP A 90 2.66 19.22 25.23
C ASP A 90 2.35 19.01 23.75
N GLY A 91 2.27 20.08 22.96
CA GLY A 91 2.10 20.02 21.51
C GLY A 91 3.25 19.26 20.83
N ALA A 92 4.50 19.48 21.27
CA ALA A 92 5.66 18.80 20.74
C ALA A 92 5.64 17.28 21.06
N LEU A 93 5.21 16.91 22.27
CA LEU A 93 5.04 15.50 22.66
C LEU A 93 3.97 14.81 21.80
N VAL A 94 2.83 15.47 21.57
CA VAL A 94 1.76 14.94 20.72
C VAL A 94 2.22 14.79 19.27
N ALA A 95 2.91 15.80 18.73
CA ALA A 95 3.45 15.75 17.38
C ALA A 95 4.47 14.61 17.20
N CYS A 96 5.40 14.44 18.15
CA CYS A 96 6.38 13.35 18.14
C CYS A 96 5.69 11.97 18.20
N ARG A 97 4.65 11.84 19.02
CA ARG A 97 3.87 10.60 19.15
C ARG A 97 3.11 10.26 17.87
N LEU A 98 2.55 11.25 17.20
CA LEU A 98 1.91 11.11 15.90
C LEU A 98 2.91 10.66 14.81
N VAL A 99 4.13 11.19 14.83
CA VAL A 99 5.21 10.72 13.94
C VAL A 99 5.51 9.25 14.23
N LEU A 100 5.72 8.88 15.49
CA LEU A 100 6.02 7.51 15.93
C LEU A 100 4.90 6.52 15.62
N LEU A 101 3.65 6.96 15.62
CA LEU A 101 2.49 6.16 15.24
C LEU A 101 2.51 5.80 13.74
N VAL A 102 2.84 6.78 12.89
CA VAL A 102 2.78 6.63 11.42
C VAL A 102 4.05 5.98 10.86
N LEU A 103 5.20 6.21 11.49
CA LEU A 103 6.52 5.73 11.06
C LEU A 103 6.61 4.22 10.78
N PRO A 104 6.16 3.30 11.67
CA PRO A 104 6.22 1.87 11.42
C PRO A 104 5.36 1.46 10.21
N GLY A 105 4.21 2.12 10.00
CA GLY A 105 3.36 1.88 8.85
C GLY A 105 4.04 2.27 7.52
N VAL A 106 4.70 3.43 7.49
CA VAL A 106 5.43 3.86 6.29
C VAL A 106 6.63 2.98 6.01
N LEU A 107 7.38 2.58 7.04
CA LEU A 107 8.50 1.65 6.91
C LEU A 107 8.06 0.31 6.32
N LEU A 108 6.93 -0.22 6.80
CA LEU A 108 6.33 -1.45 6.31
C LEU A 108 5.94 -1.35 4.83
N MET A 109 5.29 -0.25 4.45
CA MET A 109 4.82 0.00 3.08
C MET A 109 5.98 0.19 2.08
N LYS A 110 7.11 0.74 2.53
CA LYS A 110 8.31 0.89 1.69
C LYS A 110 9.15 -0.37 1.55
N THR A 111 9.20 -1.18 2.61
CA THR A 111 10.09 -2.36 2.65
C THR A 111 9.42 -3.63 2.12
N THR A 112 8.08 -3.62 2.02
CA THR A 112 7.32 -4.76 1.53
C THR A 112 6.82 -4.52 0.12
N HIS A 113 6.98 -5.51 -0.75
CA HIS A 113 6.47 -5.41 -2.11
C HIS A 113 4.94 -5.43 -2.13
N HIS A 114 4.30 -4.59 -2.94
CA HIS A 114 2.82 -4.51 -3.06
C HIS A 114 2.17 -5.89 -3.30
N GLY A 115 2.80 -6.73 -4.14
CA GLY A 115 2.35 -8.10 -4.38
C GLY A 115 2.50 -9.05 -3.18
N GLU A 116 3.41 -8.80 -2.25
CA GLU A 116 3.52 -9.59 -1.01
C GLU A 116 2.38 -9.27 -0.04
N MET A 117 2.03 -7.98 0.09
CA MET A 117 0.90 -7.54 0.92
C MET A 117 -0.42 -8.11 0.42
N ALA A 118 -0.68 -8.05 -0.89
CA ALA A 118 -1.87 -8.65 -1.48
C ALA A 118 -1.95 -10.17 -1.21
N ARG A 119 -0.82 -10.90 -1.30
CA ARG A 119 -0.78 -12.34 -0.99
C ARG A 119 -1.11 -12.65 0.47
N LEU A 120 -0.60 -11.85 1.40
CA LEU A 120 -0.93 -12.02 2.82
C LEU A 120 -2.42 -11.75 3.07
N LEU A 121 -2.97 -10.72 2.44
CA LEU A 121 -4.37 -10.37 2.60
C LEU A 121 -5.30 -11.48 2.06
N VAL A 122 -4.98 -12.08 0.92
CA VAL A 122 -5.73 -13.21 0.36
C VAL A 122 -5.72 -14.45 1.29
N ARG A 123 -4.71 -14.60 2.15
CA ARG A 123 -4.63 -15.73 3.10
C ARG A 123 -5.64 -15.61 4.25
N PHE A 124 -5.96 -14.39 4.66
CA PHE A 124 -6.92 -14.13 5.73
C PHE A 124 -8.37 -14.01 5.23
N LEU A 125 -8.55 -13.86 3.92
CA LEU A 125 -9.86 -13.68 3.29
C LEU A 125 -10.46 -15.02 2.82
N PRO A 126 -11.81 -15.15 2.81
CA PRO A 126 -12.47 -16.26 2.13
C PRO A 126 -12.07 -16.33 0.66
N ALA A 127 -11.98 -17.55 0.11
CA ALA A 127 -11.46 -17.80 -1.24
C ALA A 127 -12.10 -16.92 -2.34
N LYS A 128 -13.40 -16.63 -2.23
CA LYS A 128 -14.13 -15.76 -3.16
C LYS A 128 -13.65 -14.31 -3.10
N VAL A 129 -13.53 -13.74 -1.90
CA VAL A 129 -13.10 -12.35 -1.68
C VAL A 129 -11.62 -12.19 -2.02
N GLY A 130 -10.78 -13.17 -1.66
CA GLY A 130 -9.36 -13.18 -2.00
C GLY A 130 -9.12 -13.18 -3.51
N PHE A 131 -9.92 -13.94 -4.27
CA PHE A 131 -9.84 -13.94 -5.74
C PHE A 131 -10.19 -12.58 -6.34
N VAL A 132 -11.31 -11.97 -5.89
CA VAL A 132 -11.74 -10.65 -6.37
C VAL A 132 -10.67 -9.61 -6.04
N LEU A 133 -10.17 -9.60 -4.81
CA LEU A 133 -9.18 -8.62 -4.38
C LEU A 133 -7.84 -8.75 -5.12
N SER A 134 -7.35 -9.98 -5.30
CA SER A 134 -6.14 -10.24 -6.08
C SER A 134 -6.29 -9.77 -7.52
N THR A 135 -7.46 -10.00 -8.11
CA THR A 135 -7.83 -9.54 -9.45
C THR A 135 -7.81 -8.01 -9.51
N CYS A 136 -8.46 -7.32 -8.56
CA CYS A 136 -8.45 -5.86 -8.51
C CYS A 136 -7.03 -5.27 -8.41
N VAL A 137 -6.18 -5.79 -7.52
CA VAL A 137 -4.81 -5.30 -7.36
C VAL A 137 -3.98 -5.51 -8.63
N PHE A 138 -4.17 -6.65 -9.31
CA PHE A 138 -3.43 -6.97 -10.53
C PHE A 138 -3.87 -6.12 -11.73
N PHE A 139 -5.17 -5.87 -11.88
CA PHE A 139 -5.73 -5.12 -13.01
C PHE A 139 -5.78 -3.60 -12.81
N PHE A 140 -5.60 -3.13 -11.58
CA PHE A 140 -5.48 -1.70 -11.28
C PHE A 140 -4.49 -0.95 -12.19
N PRO A 141 -3.22 -1.40 -12.38
CA PRO A 141 -2.28 -0.72 -13.27
C PRO A 141 -2.75 -0.70 -14.74
N THR A 142 -3.42 -1.76 -15.21
CA THR A 142 -3.95 -1.82 -16.58
C THR A 142 -5.08 -0.81 -16.79
N LEU A 143 -6.04 -0.75 -15.85
CA LEU A 143 -7.13 0.21 -15.89
C LEU A 143 -6.64 1.65 -15.76
N TRP A 144 -5.58 1.88 -14.97
CA TRP A 144 -4.92 3.17 -14.88
C TRP A 144 -4.35 3.59 -16.24
N GLY A 145 -3.64 2.69 -16.94
CA GLY A 145 -3.12 2.95 -18.28
C GLY A 145 -4.22 3.32 -19.29
N VAL A 146 -5.33 2.58 -19.31
CA VAL A 146 -6.49 2.88 -20.16
C VAL A 146 -7.09 4.26 -19.84
N SER A 147 -7.14 4.62 -18.56
CA SER A 147 -7.66 5.92 -18.11
C SER A 147 -6.76 7.06 -18.58
N VAL A 148 -5.44 6.91 -18.49
CA VAL A 148 -4.45 7.88 -18.97
C VAL A 148 -4.53 8.04 -20.49
N GLN A 149 -4.58 6.93 -21.23
CA GLN A 149 -4.70 6.97 -22.68
C GLN A 149 -6.00 7.64 -23.13
N THR A 150 -7.11 7.34 -22.45
CA THR A 150 -8.39 8.00 -22.71
C THR A 150 -8.28 9.49 -22.42
N TYR A 151 -7.69 9.88 -21.29
CA TYR A 151 -7.46 11.28 -20.95
C TYR A 151 -6.68 12.01 -22.05
N GLU A 152 -5.52 11.48 -22.47
CA GLU A 152 -4.68 12.07 -23.52
C GLU A 152 -5.43 12.21 -24.85
N SER A 153 -6.15 11.17 -25.26
CA SER A 153 -6.94 11.19 -26.50
C SER A 153 -8.04 12.27 -26.50
N GLN A 154 -8.59 12.59 -25.33
CA GLN A 154 -9.69 13.53 -25.17
C GLN A 154 -9.18 14.96 -25.04
N VAL A 155 -8.01 15.15 -24.41
CA VAL A 155 -7.28 16.42 -24.44
C VAL A 155 -6.92 16.78 -25.89
N LEU A 156 -6.44 15.83 -26.69
CA LEU A 156 -6.15 16.06 -28.12
C LEU A 156 -7.39 16.44 -28.95
N ARG A 157 -8.58 16.00 -28.54
CA ARG A 157 -9.85 16.37 -29.16
C ARG A 157 -10.38 17.73 -28.70
N GLY A 158 -9.65 18.45 -27.84
CA GLY A 158 -10.04 19.75 -27.32
C GLY A 158 -11.05 19.68 -26.17
N ALA A 159 -11.17 18.55 -25.48
CA ALA A 159 -12.01 18.46 -24.29
C ALA A 159 -11.46 19.36 -23.17
N ARG A 160 -12.34 20.10 -22.49
CA ARG A 160 -11.99 21.01 -21.38
C ARG A 160 -11.72 20.27 -20.07
N ILE A 161 -10.70 19.41 -20.08
CA ILE A 161 -10.35 18.52 -18.98
C ILE A 161 -8.93 18.77 -18.47
N LEU A 162 -8.32 19.92 -18.79
CA LEU A 162 -7.01 20.26 -18.23
C LEU A 162 -7.13 20.51 -16.72
N PRO A 163 -6.08 20.27 -15.92
CA PRO A 163 -6.11 20.48 -14.47
C PRO A 163 -6.55 21.90 -14.05
N ARG A 164 -6.28 22.90 -14.89
CA ARG A 164 -6.71 24.29 -14.68
C ARG A 164 -8.22 24.49 -14.87
N GLU A 165 -8.84 23.70 -15.76
CA GLU A 165 -10.26 23.81 -16.10
C GLU A 165 -11.16 22.98 -15.18
N LEU A 166 -10.59 21.98 -14.49
CA LEU A 166 -11.29 21.17 -13.47
C LEU A 166 -11.59 21.94 -12.18
N VAL A 167 -11.05 23.14 -12.00
CA VAL A 167 -11.40 24.01 -10.85
C VAL A 167 -12.87 24.44 -10.94
N ASN A 168 -13.43 24.55 -12.16
CA ASN A 168 -14.84 24.85 -12.35
C ASN A 168 -15.69 23.57 -12.24
N PRO A 169 -16.61 23.47 -11.25
CA PRO A 169 -17.46 22.29 -11.06
C PRO A 169 -18.39 22.01 -12.24
N ALA A 170 -18.69 23.00 -13.09
CA ALA A 170 -19.49 22.80 -14.30
C ALA A 170 -18.82 21.82 -15.30
N ASN A 171 -17.48 21.76 -15.30
CA ASN A 171 -16.72 20.90 -16.20
C ASN A 171 -16.61 19.44 -15.71
N TRP A 172 -17.04 19.16 -14.47
CA TRP A 172 -16.95 17.81 -13.89
C TRP A 172 -17.87 16.81 -14.60
N GLY A 173 -19.03 17.27 -15.10
CA GLY A 173 -19.92 16.43 -15.89
C GLY A 173 -19.26 15.92 -17.17
N THR A 174 -18.43 16.76 -17.80
CA THR A 174 -17.62 16.38 -18.96
C THR A 174 -16.58 15.34 -18.59
N LEU A 175 -15.88 15.51 -17.47
CA LEU A 175 -14.90 14.55 -16.97
C LEU A 175 -15.50 13.15 -16.76
N VAL A 176 -16.67 13.07 -16.12
CA VAL A 176 -17.33 11.78 -15.86
C VAL A 176 -17.70 11.08 -17.17
N ARG A 177 -18.28 11.81 -18.14
CA ARG A 177 -18.68 11.23 -19.43
C ARG A 177 -17.48 10.77 -20.26
N VAL A 178 -16.38 11.52 -20.18
CA VAL A 178 -15.24 11.36 -21.09
C VAL A 178 -14.18 10.41 -20.55
N ILE A 179 -13.99 10.32 -19.24
CA ILE A 179 -12.95 9.49 -18.62
C ILE A 179 -13.59 8.35 -17.81
N CYS A 180 -14.52 8.66 -16.90
CA CYS A 180 -15.09 7.65 -16.01
C CYS A 180 -15.93 6.62 -16.78
N LEU A 181 -16.76 7.06 -17.73
CA LEU A 181 -17.65 6.16 -18.47
C LEU A 181 -16.85 5.15 -19.32
N PRO A 182 -15.83 5.54 -20.12
CA PRO A 182 -14.96 4.58 -20.80
C PRO A 182 -14.19 3.66 -19.85
N ALA A 183 -13.73 4.18 -18.71
CA ALA A 183 -13.05 3.37 -17.70
C ALA A 183 -13.98 2.30 -17.10
N ILE A 184 -15.24 2.64 -16.82
CA ILE A 184 -16.25 1.69 -16.33
C ILE A 184 -16.53 0.62 -17.37
N VAL A 185 -16.79 1.00 -18.62
CA VAL A 185 -17.05 0.04 -19.71
C VAL A 185 -15.86 -0.89 -19.90
N SER A 186 -14.63 -0.35 -19.92
CA SER A 186 -13.40 -1.14 -20.04
C SER A 186 -13.23 -2.11 -18.86
N SER A 187 -13.59 -1.68 -17.65
CA SER A 187 -13.55 -2.54 -16.46
C SER A 187 -14.55 -3.70 -16.52
N LEU A 188 -15.75 -3.46 -17.07
CA LEU A 188 -16.78 -4.49 -17.24
C LEU A 188 -16.37 -5.54 -18.28
N VAL A 189 -15.82 -5.11 -19.41
CA VAL A 189 -15.28 -6.01 -20.44
C VAL A 189 -14.15 -6.86 -19.86
N LEU A 190 -13.21 -6.22 -19.16
CA LEU A 190 -12.10 -6.91 -18.51
C LEU A 190 -12.58 -7.92 -17.45
N ALA A 191 -13.57 -7.55 -16.64
CA ALA A 191 -14.14 -8.43 -15.64
C ALA A 191 -14.81 -9.66 -16.29
N LYS A 192 -15.53 -9.46 -17.40
CA LYS A 192 -16.14 -10.55 -18.17
C LYS A 192 -15.08 -11.51 -18.72
N ASP A 193 -14.01 -10.98 -19.31
CA ASP A 193 -12.94 -11.79 -19.91
C ASP A 193 -12.18 -12.58 -18.84
N VAL A 194 -11.92 -11.97 -17.68
CA VAL A 194 -11.28 -12.63 -16.55
C VAL A 194 -12.18 -13.70 -15.95
N ALA A 195 -13.49 -13.44 -15.81
CA ALA A 195 -14.43 -14.44 -15.34
C ALA A 195 -14.51 -15.63 -16.31
N LEU A 196 -14.59 -15.38 -17.62
CA LEU A 196 -14.61 -16.43 -18.64
C LEU A 196 -13.31 -17.24 -18.63
N ALA A 197 -12.15 -16.58 -18.63
CA ALA A 197 -10.86 -17.24 -18.52
C ALA A 197 -10.74 -18.05 -17.23
N ALA A 198 -11.33 -17.56 -16.13
CA ALA A 198 -11.33 -18.27 -14.88
C ALA A 198 -12.21 -19.53 -14.95
N HIS A 199 -13.41 -19.42 -15.53
CA HIS A 199 -14.30 -20.56 -15.78
C HIS A 199 -13.64 -21.63 -16.66
N CYS A 200 -12.97 -21.25 -17.75
CA CYS A 200 -12.24 -22.18 -18.61
C CYS A 200 -11.08 -22.89 -17.89
N ARG A 201 -10.51 -22.26 -16.85
CA ARG A 201 -9.48 -22.84 -15.98
C ARG A 201 -10.04 -23.61 -14.80
N TRP A 202 -11.34 -23.92 -14.82
CA TRP A 202 -11.99 -24.70 -13.77
C TRP A 202 -11.87 -24.04 -12.38
N TYR A 203 -11.81 -22.71 -12.33
CA TYR A 203 -11.79 -22.01 -11.06
C TYR A 203 -13.14 -22.13 -10.35
N GLY A 204 -13.16 -22.83 -9.22
CA GLY A 204 -14.35 -22.94 -8.35
C GLY A 204 -14.86 -24.36 -8.08
N LEU A 205 -14.28 -25.42 -8.66
CA LEU A 205 -14.70 -26.80 -8.33
C LEU A 205 -14.35 -27.22 -6.91
N HIS A 206 -13.23 -26.75 -6.36
CA HIS A 206 -12.79 -27.13 -5.02
C HIS A 206 -12.90 -25.96 -4.05
N PRO A 207 -13.51 -26.16 -2.86
CA PRO A 207 -13.55 -25.15 -1.81
C PRO A 207 -12.15 -24.87 -1.24
N ASP A 208 -11.30 -25.89 -1.20
CA ASP A 208 -9.91 -25.79 -0.74
C ASP A 208 -8.96 -25.52 -1.92
N ARG A 209 -8.59 -24.25 -2.11
CA ARG A 209 -7.59 -23.86 -3.09
C ARG A 209 -6.18 -24.00 -2.54
N THR A 210 -5.31 -24.60 -3.35
CA THR A 210 -3.87 -24.51 -3.17
C THR A 210 -3.37 -23.15 -3.67
N VAL A 211 -2.61 -22.45 -2.83
CA VAL A 211 -2.02 -21.14 -3.17
C VAL A 211 -0.66 -21.37 -3.81
N TRP A 212 -0.45 -20.81 -5.00
CA TRP A 212 0.87 -20.86 -5.65
C TRP A 212 1.88 -20.00 -4.86
N PRO A 213 3.03 -20.55 -4.43
CA PRO A 213 3.98 -19.83 -3.57
C PRO A 213 4.81 -18.74 -4.29
N GLY A 214 4.66 -18.60 -5.61
CA GLY A 214 5.37 -17.61 -6.42
C GLY A 214 6.78 -18.07 -6.84
N PRO A 215 7.42 -17.35 -7.79
CA PRO A 215 8.76 -17.68 -8.26
C PRO A 215 9.80 -17.54 -7.14
N ASN A 216 10.66 -18.55 -7.00
CA ASN A 216 11.78 -18.53 -6.05
C ASN A 216 12.90 -17.62 -6.60
N PRO A 217 13.31 -16.57 -5.88
CA PRO A 217 14.36 -15.65 -6.35
C PRO A 217 15.74 -16.31 -6.55
N SER A 218 15.95 -17.54 -6.11
CA SER A 218 17.19 -18.28 -6.42
C SER A 218 17.26 -18.80 -7.86
N ASN A 219 16.19 -18.66 -8.65
CA ASN A 219 16.13 -19.14 -10.05
C ASN A 219 16.14 -17.99 -11.09
N THR A 220 16.35 -16.74 -10.66
CA THR A 220 16.41 -15.57 -11.56
C THR A 220 17.83 -15.23 -12.03
N THR A 221 18.85 -15.96 -11.59
CA THR A 221 20.16 -16.03 -12.25
C THR A 221 20.13 -17.14 -13.30
N GLY A 222 19.24 -17.00 -14.28
CA GLY A 222 19.34 -17.73 -15.53
C GLY A 222 20.34 -16.99 -16.42
N GLU A 223 21.61 -17.40 -16.38
CA GLU A 223 22.46 -17.19 -17.54
C GLU A 223 21.73 -17.74 -18.77
N PRO A 224 21.72 -17.02 -19.91
CA PRO A 224 21.25 -17.59 -21.15
C PRO A 224 22.16 -18.78 -21.49
N ARG A 225 21.62 -20.00 -21.36
CA ARG A 225 22.24 -21.17 -21.99
C ARG A 225 22.05 -21.01 -23.49
N ALA A 226 23.12 -20.56 -24.15
CA ALA A 226 23.32 -20.70 -25.59
C ALA A 226 23.35 -22.18 -25.99
#